data_AF-A0A7S0IT03-F1
#
_entry.id   AF-A0A7S0IT03-F1
#
_cell.length_a   1.000
_cell.length_b   1.000
_cell.length_c   1.000
_cell.angle_alpha   90.00
_cell.angle_beta   90.00
_cell.angle_gamma   90.00
#
_symmetry.space_group_name_H-M   'P 1'
#
loop_
_entity.id
_entity.type
_entity.pdbx_description
1 polymer ?
#
loop_
_entity_poly.entity_id
_entity_poly.type
_entity_poly.pdbx_seq_one_letter_code
_entity_poly.pdbx_strand_id
1 'polypeptide(L)'
;SARGGGSQGSVLCKRAAMTEEIARAVEPEEKNRLVEKLKDAIRRGEIEAQSLDATNPERHRMMEAWCASSDEASSKAKKHICKRADAHKDFVARRQTLVDFWCGEMGHAGSPKCQQMEYGKRMHATATGAERLQLATEFKASQTGTSSQSIEEETREMMGAICKSNHGKTPIFLSTCSRPHSEL
;
A
#
# COMPACT_ATOMS: atom_id res chain seq x y z
N SER A 1 -16.08 -22.49 33.56
CA SER A 1 -14.62 -22.46 33.36
C SER A 1 -14.28 -22.81 31.93
N ALA A 2 -13.95 -21.82 31.10
CA ALA A 2 -13.18 -22.00 29.87
C ALA A 2 -12.10 -20.92 29.91
N ARG A 3 -10.88 -21.36 30.22
CA ARG A 3 -9.69 -20.53 30.44
C ARG A 3 -9.16 -20.03 29.10
N GLY A 4 -8.55 -18.85 29.18
CA GLY A 4 -7.92 -18.10 28.10
C GLY A 4 -7.17 -18.92 27.07
N GLY A 5 -7.63 -18.82 25.83
CA GLY A 5 -6.76 -18.91 24.66
C GLY A 5 -6.26 -17.50 24.37
N GLY A 6 -4.98 -17.26 24.63
CA GLY A 6 -4.31 -16.01 24.29
C GLY A 6 -4.33 -15.81 22.79
N SER A 7 -5.36 -15.13 22.29
CA SER A 7 -5.32 -14.49 20.99
C SER A 7 -4.23 -13.43 21.08
N GLN A 8 -3.10 -13.68 20.40
CA GLN A 8 -2.28 -12.59 19.88
C GLN A 8 -3.21 -11.71 19.03
N GLY A 9 -3.87 -10.74 19.67
CA GLY A 9 -4.73 -9.79 18.97
C GLY A 9 -3.89 -9.14 17.90
N SER A 10 -4.31 -9.28 16.64
CA SER A 10 -3.55 -8.78 15.51
C SER A 10 -3.19 -7.31 15.74
N VAL A 11 -2.06 -6.89 15.20
CA VAL A 11 -1.54 -5.52 15.35
C VAL A 11 -2.62 -4.47 14.96
N LEU A 12 -3.53 -4.86 14.08
CA LEU A 12 -4.69 -4.10 13.63
C LEU A 12 -5.77 -3.95 14.72
N CYS A 13 -6.06 -5.00 15.49
CA CYS A 13 -6.97 -4.92 16.65
C CYS A 13 -6.44 -3.99 17.74
N LYS A 14 -5.12 -3.98 17.98
CA LYS A 14 -4.50 -3.08 18.97
C LYS A 14 -4.61 -1.60 18.55
N ARG A 15 -4.43 -1.30 17.26
CA ARG A 15 -4.61 0.07 16.76
C ARG A 15 -6.05 0.53 16.83
N ALA A 16 -6.98 -0.32 16.41
CA ALA A 16 -8.40 0.00 16.44
C ALA A 16 -8.84 0.34 17.87
N ALA A 17 -8.42 -0.47 18.86
CA ALA A 17 -8.69 -0.22 20.27
C ALA A 17 -8.13 1.13 20.76
N MET A 18 -6.87 1.46 20.45
CA MET A 18 -6.29 2.75 20.85
C MET A 18 -6.95 3.95 20.15
N THR A 19 -7.33 3.81 18.87
CA THR A 19 -8.00 4.88 18.13
C THR A 19 -9.41 5.12 18.68
N GLU A 20 -10.09 4.05 19.07
CA GLU A 20 -11.40 4.12 19.74
C GLU A 20 -11.28 4.72 21.14
N GLU A 21 -10.24 4.38 21.91
CA GLU A 21 -9.95 4.99 23.21
C GLU A 21 -9.72 6.52 23.07
N ILE A 22 -8.96 6.95 22.06
CA ILE A 22 -8.76 8.37 21.72
C ILE A 22 -10.07 9.06 21.31
N ALA A 23 -10.93 8.37 20.55
CA ALA A 23 -12.20 8.91 20.08
C ALA A 23 -13.22 9.06 21.23
N ARG A 24 -13.14 8.19 22.24
CA ARG A 24 -14.00 8.20 23.42
C ARG A 24 -13.51 9.16 24.52
N ALA A 25 -12.24 9.55 24.51
CA ALA A 25 -11.70 10.53 25.44
C ALA A 25 -12.33 11.92 25.22
N VAL A 26 -12.94 12.46 26.28
CA VAL A 26 -13.64 13.75 26.27
C VAL A 26 -12.68 14.89 26.57
N GLU A 27 -11.75 14.69 27.51
CA GLU A 27 -10.84 15.73 27.96
C GLU A 27 -9.63 15.92 27.01
N PRO A 28 -9.31 17.16 26.60
CA PRO A 28 -8.22 17.43 25.66
C PRO A 28 -6.84 16.92 26.12
N GLU A 29 -6.53 17.03 27.40
CA GLU A 29 -5.26 16.61 27.99
C GLU A 29 -5.09 15.09 27.97
N GLU A 30 -6.17 14.38 28.29
CA GLU A 30 -6.22 12.92 28.22
C GLU A 30 -6.10 12.45 26.77
N LYS A 31 -6.80 13.11 25.85
CA LYS A 31 -6.72 12.81 24.42
C LYS A 31 -5.31 12.99 23.88
N ASN A 32 -4.62 14.07 24.26
CA ASN A 32 -3.23 14.30 23.87
C ASN A 32 -2.28 13.22 24.41
N ARG A 33 -2.44 12.82 25.68
CA ARG A 33 -1.66 11.73 26.27
C ARG A 33 -1.88 10.40 25.53
N LEU A 34 -3.12 10.09 25.16
CA LEU A 34 -3.45 8.87 24.41
C LEU A 34 -2.90 8.92 22.97
N VAL A 35 -2.90 10.10 22.34
CA VAL A 35 -2.26 10.31 21.03
C VAL A 35 -0.75 10.10 21.11
N GLU A 36 -0.06 10.63 22.12
CA GLU A 36 1.38 10.39 22.31
C GLU A 36 1.68 8.91 22.61
N LYS A 37 0.84 8.24 23.41
CA LYS A 37 0.94 6.79 23.65
C LYS A 37 0.80 5.98 22.35
N LEU A 38 -0.12 6.38 21.46
CA LEU A 38 -0.26 5.77 20.13
C LEU A 38 0.99 6.02 19.26
N LYS A 39 1.53 7.25 19.24
CA LYS A 39 2.76 7.58 18.51
C LYS A 39 3.95 6.76 18.99
N ASP A 40 4.10 6.60 20.31
CA ASP A 40 5.20 5.83 20.87
C ASP A 40 5.06 4.33 20.62
N ALA A 41 3.83 3.79 20.69
CA ALA A 41 3.57 2.41 20.29
C ALA A 41 3.86 2.16 18.79
N ILE A 42 3.58 3.16 17.94
CA ILE A 42 3.98 3.14 16.52
C ILE A 42 5.50 3.14 16.37
N ARG A 43 6.21 4.02 17.09
CA ARG A 43 7.69 4.09 17.05
C ARG A 43 8.35 2.80 17.53
N ARG A 44 7.78 2.14 18.55
CA ARG A 44 8.25 0.84 19.05
C ARG A 44 7.87 -0.34 18.15
N GLY A 45 7.10 -0.11 17.08
CA GLY A 45 6.64 -1.16 16.18
C GLY A 45 5.57 -2.09 16.79
N GLU A 46 5.02 -1.72 17.95
CA GLU A 46 3.94 -2.46 18.62
C GLU A 46 2.60 -2.32 17.88
N ILE A 47 2.45 -1.23 17.12
CA ILE A 47 1.25 -0.82 16.38
C ILE A 47 1.67 -0.22 15.03
N GLU A 48 0.90 -0.45 13.96
CA GLU A 48 1.21 0.13 12.65
C GLU A 48 0.71 1.57 12.48
N ALA A 49 1.53 2.44 11.88
CA ALA A 49 1.12 3.81 11.52
C ALA A 49 0.00 3.82 10.46
N GLN A 50 -0.92 4.80 10.53
CA GLN A 50 -2.08 4.92 9.62
C GLN A 50 -1.73 4.99 8.14
N SER A 51 -0.59 5.59 7.80
CA SER A 51 -0.08 5.64 6.42
C SER A 51 0.55 4.32 5.96
N LEU A 52 1.06 3.50 6.89
CA LEU A 52 1.66 2.19 6.61
C LEU A 52 0.63 1.06 6.60
N ASP A 53 -0.53 1.28 7.22
CA ASP A 53 -1.65 0.34 7.30
C ASP A 53 -2.29 0.07 5.93
N ALA A 54 -2.29 1.09 5.05
CA ALA A 54 -2.74 0.92 3.66
C ALA A 54 -1.88 -0.08 2.87
N THR A 55 -0.62 -0.28 3.26
CA THR A 55 0.32 -1.23 2.65
C THR A 55 0.55 -2.47 3.51
N ASN A 56 -0.31 -2.74 4.52
CA ASN A 56 -0.18 -3.92 5.37
C ASN A 56 -0.68 -5.20 4.66
N PRO A 57 0.18 -6.22 4.48
CA PRO A 57 -0.21 -7.51 3.90
C PRO A 57 -1.33 -8.23 4.66
N GLU A 58 -1.37 -8.09 5.99
CA GLU A 58 -2.40 -8.69 6.84
C GLU A 58 -3.75 -8.01 6.62
N ARG A 59 -3.77 -6.67 6.58
CA ARG A 59 -4.98 -5.91 6.24
C ARG A 59 -5.47 -6.28 4.85
N HIS A 60 -4.57 -6.44 3.88
CA HIS A 60 -4.93 -6.88 2.52
C HIS A 60 -5.58 -8.25 2.54
N ARG A 61 -4.97 -9.24 3.21
CA ARG A 61 -5.51 -10.60 3.34
C ARG A 61 -6.88 -10.63 4.03
N MET A 62 -7.06 -9.86 5.11
CA MET A 62 -8.36 -9.77 5.79
C MET A 62 -9.41 -9.08 4.92
N MET A 63 -9.02 -8.04 4.17
CA MET A 63 -9.91 -7.37 3.22
C MET A 63 -10.34 -8.30 2.09
N GLU A 64 -9.43 -9.07 1.52
CA GLU A 64 -9.76 -10.08 0.49
C GLU A 64 -10.70 -11.15 1.05
N ALA A 65 -10.41 -11.69 2.24
CA ALA A 65 -11.27 -12.68 2.89
C ALA A 65 -12.67 -12.11 3.20
N TRP A 66 -12.74 -10.85 3.66
CA TRP A 66 -14.01 -10.18 3.92
C TRP A 66 -14.78 -9.95 2.62
N CYS A 67 -14.12 -9.50 1.56
CA CYS A 67 -14.75 -9.26 0.26
C CYS A 67 -15.21 -10.54 -0.45
N ALA A 68 -14.52 -11.67 -0.21
CA ALA A 68 -14.92 -12.99 -0.71
C ALA A 68 -16.05 -13.63 0.13
N SER A 69 -16.31 -13.14 1.35
CA SER A 69 -17.34 -13.73 2.23
C SER A 69 -18.76 -13.45 1.73
N SER A 70 -19.61 -14.47 1.69
CA SER A 70 -21.01 -14.42 1.23
C SER A 70 -22.01 -13.94 2.29
N ASP A 71 -21.54 -13.34 3.39
CA ASP A 71 -22.40 -12.81 4.43
C ASP A 71 -23.25 -11.63 3.91
N GLU A 72 -24.56 -11.86 3.81
CA GLU A 72 -25.52 -10.90 3.25
C GLU A 72 -25.74 -9.67 4.13
N ALA A 73 -25.57 -9.78 5.46
CA ALA A 73 -25.75 -8.67 6.40
C ALA A 73 -24.71 -7.56 6.18
N SER A 74 -23.57 -7.90 5.55
CA SER A 74 -22.46 -6.99 5.25
C SER A 74 -22.38 -6.57 3.78
N SER A 75 -23.25 -7.08 2.90
CA SER A 75 -23.21 -6.86 1.43
C SER A 75 -23.22 -5.38 1.02
N LYS A 76 -24.05 -4.55 1.66
CA LYS A 76 -24.12 -3.10 1.42
C LYS A 76 -22.87 -2.35 1.90
N ALA A 77 -22.30 -2.79 3.03
CA ALA A 77 -21.05 -2.22 3.58
C ALA A 77 -19.81 -2.63 2.77
N LYS A 78 -19.82 -3.83 2.18
CA LYS A 78 -18.74 -4.38 1.35
C LYS A 78 -18.60 -3.67 0.02
N LYS A 79 -19.71 -3.31 -0.65
CA LYS A 79 -19.72 -2.90 -2.07
C LYS A 79 -18.63 -1.89 -2.46
N HIS A 80 -18.55 -0.75 -1.77
CA HIS A 80 -17.56 0.29 -2.11
C HIS A 80 -16.14 -0.07 -1.66
N ILE A 81 -16.00 -0.72 -0.50
CA ILE A 81 -14.70 -1.04 0.07
C ILE A 81 -14.04 -2.17 -0.71
N CYS A 82 -14.80 -3.19 -1.12
CA CYS A 82 -14.33 -4.29 -1.94
C CYS A 82 -14.00 -3.86 -3.36
N LYS A 83 -14.82 -3.00 -3.98
CA LYS A 83 -14.47 -2.37 -5.26
C LYS A 83 -13.14 -1.63 -5.19
N ARG A 84 -12.84 -0.96 -4.07
CA ARG A 84 -11.56 -0.28 -3.85
C ARG A 84 -10.41 -1.27 -3.65
N ALA A 85 -10.64 -2.38 -2.97
CA ALA A 85 -9.65 -3.45 -2.80
C ALA A 85 -9.31 -4.12 -4.15
N ASP A 86 -10.31 -4.45 -4.96
CA ASP A 86 -10.11 -5.02 -6.30
C ASP A 86 -9.32 -4.05 -7.20
N ALA A 87 -9.69 -2.76 -7.21
CA ALA A 87 -8.94 -1.74 -7.94
C ALA A 87 -7.48 -1.63 -7.46
N HIS A 88 -7.23 -1.85 -6.17
CA HIS A 88 -5.87 -1.86 -5.62
C HIS A 88 -5.09 -3.09 -6.06
N LYS A 89 -5.71 -4.28 -6.10
CA LYS A 89 -5.12 -5.50 -6.64
C LYS A 89 -4.72 -5.34 -8.10
N ASP A 90 -5.61 -4.78 -8.93
CA ASP A 90 -5.30 -4.46 -10.33
C ASP A 90 -4.16 -3.45 -10.46
N PHE A 91 -4.09 -2.46 -9.56
CA PHE A 91 -2.97 -1.52 -9.50
C PHE A 91 -1.64 -2.22 -9.16
N VAL A 92 -1.63 -3.13 -8.18
CA VAL A 92 -0.42 -3.89 -7.81
C VAL A 92 0.02 -4.78 -8.96
N ALA A 93 -0.91 -5.46 -9.63
CA ALA A 93 -0.63 -6.28 -10.81
C ALA A 93 -0.04 -5.46 -11.97
N ARG A 94 -0.66 -4.32 -12.31
CA ARG A 94 -0.12 -3.36 -13.29
C ARG A 94 1.29 -2.93 -12.96
N ARG A 95 1.53 -2.55 -11.71
CA ARG A 95 2.84 -2.11 -11.25
C ARG A 95 3.89 -3.21 -11.40
N GLN A 96 3.56 -4.46 -11.07
CA GLN A 96 4.49 -5.58 -11.22
C GLN A 96 4.84 -5.80 -12.69
N THR A 97 3.85 -5.79 -13.60
CA THR A 97 4.12 -5.88 -15.04
C THR A 97 4.97 -4.72 -15.56
N LEU A 98 4.73 -3.49 -15.07
CA LEU A 98 5.57 -2.34 -15.42
C LEU A 98 7.02 -2.49 -14.94
N VAL A 99 7.24 -3.06 -13.75
CA VAL A 99 8.59 -3.37 -13.24
C VAL A 99 9.27 -4.40 -14.13
N ASP A 100 8.60 -5.51 -14.40
CA ASP A 100 9.18 -6.61 -15.17
C ASP A 100 9.50 -6.17 -16.61
N PHE A 101 8.59 -5.42 -17.23
CA PHE A 101 8.79 -4.84 -18.56
C PHE A 101 9.88 -3.76 -18.59
N TRP A 102 9.78 -2.72 -17.77
CA TRP A 102 10.67 -1.56 -17.85
C TRP A 102 12.06 -1.85 -17.30
N CYS A 103 12.12 -2.45 -16.12
CA CYS A 103 13.37 -2.70 -15.42
C CYS A 103 14.07 -3.97 -15.90
N GLY A 104 13.29 -4.99 -16.30
CA GLY A 104 13.79 -6.27 -16.79
C GLY A 104 13.96 -6.29 -18.30
N GLU A 105 12.85 -6.28 -19.05
CA GLU A 105 12.86 -6.50 -20.51
C GLU A 105 13.51 -5.34 -21.29
N MET A 106 13.22 -4.10 -20.92
CA MET A 106 13.74 -2.89 -21.58
C MET A 106 15.14 -2.48 -21.09
N GLY A 107 15.66 -3.13 -20.04
CA GLY A 107 17.03 -2.91 -19.55
C GLY A 107 17.24 -1.62 -18.74
N HIS A 108 16.19 -0.96 -18.25
CA HIS A 108 16.32 0.23 -17.39
C HIS A 108 16.61 -0.12 -15.91
N ALA A 109 17.22 -1.27 -15.65
CA ALA A 109 17.56 -1.70 -14.30
C ALA A 109 18.38 -0.61 -13.58
N GLY A 110 17.95 -0.22 -12.37
CA GLY A 110 18.61 0.79 -11.55
C GLY A 110 18.23 2.24 -11.85
N SER A 111 17.34 2.49 -12.82
CA SER A 111 16.80 3.82 -13.05
C SER A 111 16.02 4.36 -11.84
N PRO A 112 15.84 5.70 -11.73
CA PRO A 112 15.03 6.28 -10.66
C PRO A 112 13.63 5.70 -10.55
N LYS A 113 12.96 5.44 -11.69
CA LYS A 113 11.63 4.82 -11.69
C LYS A 113 11.68 3.38 -11.21
N CYS A 114 12.65 2.59 -11.65
CA CYS A 114 12.82 1.21 -11.20
C CYS A 114 13.08 1.13 -9.69
N GLN A 115 13.92 2.02 -9.15
CA GLN A 115 14.15 2.13 -7.71
C GLN A 115 12.86 2.51 -6.96
N GLN A 116 12.07 3.47 -7.48
CA GLN A 116 10.78 3.85 -6.89
C GLN A 116 9.78 2.67 -6.91
N MET A 117 9.72 1.94 -8.03
CA MET A 117 8.81 0.83 -8.20
C MET A 117 9.20 -0.37 -7.32
N GLU A 118 10.49 -0.69 -7.21
CA GLU A 118 11.00 -1.75 -6.33
C GLU A 118 10.83 -1.39 -4.85
N TYR A 119 11.07 -0.12 -4.47
CA TYR A 119 10.82 0.35 -3.11
C TYR A 119 9.38 0.06 -2.66
N GLY A 120 8.37 0.47 -3.45
CA GLY A 120 7.00 0.21 -3.02
C GLY A 120 6.57 -1.26 -3.13
N LYS A 121 7.25 -2.10 -3.94
CA LYS A 121 7.10 -3.56 -3.90
C LYS A 121 7.59 -4.11 -2.56
N ARG A 122 8.81 -3.73 -2.14
CA ARG A 122 9.37 -4.09 -0.83
C ARG A 122 8.48 -3.62 0.30
N MET A 123 8.05 -2.36 0.29
CA MET A 123 7.13 -1.81 1.30
C MET A 123 5.82 -2.59 1.44
N HIS A 124 5.25 -3.04 0.32
CA HIS A 124 4.03 -3.84 0.32
C HIS A 124 4.28 -5.28 0.79
N ALA A 125 5.45 -5.86 0.56
CA ALA A 125 5.79 -7.21 1.02
C ALA A 125 6.20 -7.25 2.50
N THR A 126 6.73 -6.14 3.03
CA THR A 126 7.21 -6.04 4.41
C THR A 126 6.06 -6.08 5.41
N ALA A 127 6.14 -7.01 6.36
CA ALA A 127 5.07 -7.29 7.32
C ALA A 127 5.04 -6.29 8.49
N THR A 128 6.18 -5.72 8.89
CA THR A 128 6.25 -4.91 10.11
C THR A 128 6.38 -3.41 9.82
N GLY A 129 5.81 -2.58 10.69
CA GLY A 129 5.92 -1.13 10.60
C GLY A 129 7.36 -0.61 10.79
N ALA A 130 8.16 -1.28 11.63
CA ALA A 130 9.56 -0.91 11.88
C ALA A 130 10.43 -1.12 10.63
N GLU A 131 10.30 -2.26 9.96
CA GLU A 131 11.00 -2.52 8.69
C GLU A 131 10.51 -1.57 7.59
N ARG A 132 9.20 -1.28 7.51
CA ARG A 132 8.68 -0.29 6.55
C ARG A 132 9.25 1.11 6.81
N LEU A 133 9.41 1.51 8.07
CA LEU A 133 10.04 2.79 8.43
C LEU A 133 11.51 2.83 8.02
N GLN A 134 12.24 1.73 8.24
CA GLN A 134 13.63 1.60 7.82
C GLN A 134 13.75 1.70 6.28
N LEU A 135 12.94 0.94 5.54
CA LEU A 135 12.89 1.01 4.08
C LEU A 135 12.57 2.41 3.55
N ALA A 136 11.61 3.11 4.18
CA ALA A 136 11.27 4.47 3.81
C ALA A 136 12.44 5.45 4.03
N THR A 137 13.20 5.24 5.11
CA THR A 137 14.39 6.04 5.43
C THR A 137 15.51 5.78 4.43
N GLU A 138 15.79 4.50 4.14
CA GLU A 138 16.78 4.07 3.15
C GLU A 138 16.45 4.63 1.76
N PHE A 139 15.19 4.54 1.34
CA PHE A 139 14.75 5.06 0.05
C PHE A 139 14.85 6.58 -0.02
N LYS A 140 14.46 7.30 1.04
CA LYS A 140 14.59 8.76 1.07
C LYS A 140 16.05 9.20 0.96
N ALA A 141 16.97 8.47 1.61
CA ALA A 141 18.40 8.73 1.50
C ALA A 141 18.93 8.44 0.08
N SER A 142 18.48 7.36 -0.57
CA SER A 142 18.90 6.99 -1.91
C SER A 142 18.37 7.91 -3.02
N GLN A 143 17.30 8.66 -2.76
CA GLN A 143 16.70 9.62 -3.69
C GLN A 143 17.42 10.98 -3.74
N THR A 144 18.48 11.18 -2.95
CA THR A 144 19.23 12.44 -2.91
C THR A 144 19.84 12.75 -4.28
N GLY A 145 19.33 13.78 -4.97
CA GLY A 145 19.79 14.21 -6.30
C GLY A 145 18.93 13.76 -7.49
N THR A 146 17.88 12.97 -7.26
CA THR A 146 16.89 12.65 -8.30
C THR A 146 15.84 13.76 -8.38
N SER A 147 15.64 14.38 -9.55
CA SER A 147 14.60 15.39 -9.75
C SER A 147 13.24 14.73 -9.98
N SER A 148 12.16 15.35 -9.49
CA SER A 148 10.79 14.89 -9.77
C SER A 148 10.50 14.84 -11.27
N GLN A 149 11.06 15.79 -12.02
CA GLN A 149 10.94 15.88 -13.47
C GLN A 149 11.55 14.66 -14.18
N SER A 150 12.72 14.17 -13.75
CA SER A 150 13.34 12.96 -14.32
C SER A 150 12.45 11.72 -14.11
N ILE A 151 11.82 11.59 -12.94
CA ILE A 151 10.89 10.49 -12.66
C ILE A 151 9.62 10.60 -13.52
N GLU A 152 9.11 11.81 -13.73
CA GLU A 152 7.92 12.06 -14.56
C GLU A 152 8.17 11.76 -16.04
N GLU A 153 9.31 12.22 -16.57
CA GLU A 153 9.75 11.93 -17.95
C GLU A 153 9.91 10.43 -18.15
N GLU A 154 10.62 9.75 -17.25
CA GLU A 154 10.79 8.30 -17.31
C GLU A 154 9.46 7.56 -17.19
N THR A 155 8.54 8.05 -16.36
CA THR A 155 7.19 7.48 -16.24
C THR A 155 6.43 7.59 -17.57
N ARG A 156 6.53 8.74 -18.26
CA ARG A 156 5.87 8.94 -19.56
C ARG A 156 6.45 8.02 -20.63
N GLU A 157 7.77 7.89 -20.68
CA GLU A 157 8.46 6.99 -21.61
C GLU A 157 8.07 5.54 -21.38
N MET A 158 8.07 5.09 -20.12
CA MET A 158 7.63 3.76 -19.73
C MET A 158 6.19 3.48 -20.17
N MET A 159 5.27 4.42 -19.92
CA MET A 159 3.87 4.28 -20.34
C MET A 159 3.71 4.26 -21.86
N GLY A 160 4.48 5.08 -22.58
CA GLY A 160 4.52 5.05 -24.05
C GLY A 160 5.06 3.72 -24.59
N ALA A 161 6.10 3.17 -23.96
CA ALA A 161 6.72 1.91 -24.35
C ALA A 161 5.79 0.71 -24.09
N ILE A 162 5.14 0.64 -22.92
CA ILE A 162 4.26 -0.49 -22.61
C ILE A 162 3.01 -0.51 -23.50
N CYS A 163 2.47 0.65 -23.86
CA CYS A 163 1.31 0.72 -24.75
C CYS A 163 1.64 0.32 -26.19
N LYS A 164 2.90 0.42 -26.61
CA LYS A 164 3.38 -0.08 -27.90
C LYS A 164 3.78 -1.56 -27.86
N SER A 165 3.91 -2.16 -26.68
CA SER A 165 4.33 -3.55 -26.51
C SER A 165 3.15 -4.54 -26.51
N ASN A 166 3.46 -5.84 -26.46
CA ASN A 166 2.43 -6.88 -26.30
C ASN A 166 1.72 -6.80 -24.94
N HIS A 167 2.40 -6.29 -23.90
CA HIS A 167 1.80 -6.09 -22.57
C HIS A 167 0.66 -5.06 -22.62
N GLY A 168 0.77 -4.04 -23.47
CA GLY A 168 -0.28 -3.02 -23.68
C GLY A 168 -1.60 -3.57 -24.22
N LYS A 169 -1.59 -4.77 -24.81
CA LYS A 169 -2.78 -5.47 -25.33
C LYS A 169 -3.46 -6.35 -24.28
N THR A 170 -2.85 -6.55 -23.12
CA THR A 170 -3.43 -7.37 -22.05
C THR A 170 -4.63 -6.65 -21.41
N PRO A 171 -5.61 -7.37 -20.84
CA PRO A 171 -6.77 -6.75 -20.19
C PRO A 171 -6.39 -5.73 -19.09
N ILE A 172 -5.23 -5.94 -18.46
CA ILE A 172 -4.68 -5.11 -17.39
C ILE A 172 -4.33 -3.69 -17.87
N PHE A 173 -3.83 -3.56 -19.11
CA PHE A 173 -3.42 -2.29 -19.72
C PHE A 173 -4.33 -1.80 -20.83
N LEU A 174 -5.23 -2.65 -21.34
CA LEU A 174 -6.07 -2.36 -22.49
C LEU A 174 -6.81 -1.03 -22.35
N SER A 175 -7.46 -0.79 -21.19
CA SER A 175 -8.19 0.46 -20.94
C SER A 175 -7.31 1.70 -20.83
N THR A 176 -6.06 1.53 -20.42
CA THR A 176 -5.10 2.64 -20.25
C THR A 176 -4.44 2.97 -21.59
N CYS A 177 -4.08 1.95 -22.37
CA CYS A 177 -3.41 2.10 -23.67
C CYS A 177 -4.36 2.36 -24.84
N SER A 178 -5.66 2.12 -24.69
CA SER A 178 -6.68 2.44 -25.70
C SER A 178 -7.12 3.90 -25.69
N ARG A 179 -6.71 4.70 -24.69
CA ARG A 179 -7.01 6.14 -24.65
C ARG A 179 -6.04 6.89 -25.56
N PRO A 180 -6.49 7.88 -26.35
CA PRO A 180 -5.61 8.67 -27.20
C PRO A 180 -4.50 9.33 -26.35
N HIS A 181 -3.25 9.22 -26.80
CA HIS A 181 -2.04 9.67 -26.11
C HIS A 181 -2.01 11.17 -25.70
N SER A 182 -2.99 11.97 -26.14
CA SER A 182 -3.18 13.37 -25.76
C SER A 182 -3.83 13.57 -24.38
N GLU A 183 -4.30 12.51 -23.71
CA GLU A 183 -5.00 12.56 -22.42
C GLU A 183 -4.29 11.83 -21.25
N LEU A 184 -3.03 11.40 -21.45
CA LEU A 184 -2.18 10.75 -20.44
C LEU A 184 -0.97 11.63 -20.09
#